data_AF-A0A3M0JI31-F1
#
_entry.id   AF-A0A3M0JI31-F1
#
_cell.length_a   1.000
_cell.length_b   1.000
_cell.length_c   1.000
_cell.angle_alpha   90.00
_cell.angle_beta   90.00
_cell.angle_gamma   90.00
#
_symmetry.space_group_name_H-M   'P 1'
#
loop_
_entity.id
_entity.type
_entity.pdbx_description
1 polymer ?
#
loop_
_entity_poly.entity_id
_entity_poly.type
_entity_poly.pdbx_seq_one_letter_code
_entity_poly.pdbx_strand_id
1 'polypeptide(L)'
;MGKLNGPGILEIITNWPEGENFGLTDEEQEQVTRAEEAPPYNQLPAEETHYALFTDGSCRIVGMNRKWKAAVWSPTRQVAEATEGEGGSSQLAELKAVQLALDIAEREGWPRLYLYTDSWMVGNALWGWLKRWKEANWQRGGKPVWAAEEWKDIATRVERLPVKVRHVDAHIPKSRANEEHRNNKQVDWAAKIEVSKIDLDWEHKGELFLARWAHDGSGHQARDATCKWARDQGVDLTLDSISQVIHDCETCAAIKQAKWVKPL
;
A
#
# COMPACT_ATOMS: atom_id res chain seq x y z
N MET A 1 -8.72 -26.55 15.53
CA MET A 1 -8.87 -25.19 14.97
C MET A 1 -7.87 -25.04 13.85
N GLY A 2 -8.35 -24.82 12.63
CA GLY A 2 -7.62 -25.05 11.38
C GLY A 2 -6.53 -24.02 11.09
N LYS A 3 -5.41 -24.52 10.56
CA LYS A 3 -4.32 -23.72 10.01
C LYS A 3 -4.81 -23.04 8.72
N LEU A 4 -4.75 -21.71 8.68
CA LEU A 4 -4.87 -20.94 7.46
C LEU A 4 -3.52 -21.01 6.73
N ASN A 5 -3.40 -21.95 5.79
CA ASN A 5 -2.36 -21.95 4.78
C ASN A 5 -2.92 -21.25 3.53
N GLY A 6 -2.48 -20.02 3.27
CA GLY A 6 -2.56 -19.38 1.97
C GLY A 6 -1.17 -18.81 1.65
N PRO A 7 -0.65 -18.95 0.42
CA PRO A 7 0.62 -18.35 0.03
C PRO A 7 0.39 -16.88 -0.31
N GLY A 8 0.01 -16.09 0.70
CA GLY A 8 0.19 -14.65 0.63
C GLY A 8 1.64 -14.39 1.00
N ILE A 9 2.44 -13.92 0.05
CA ILE A 9 3.77 -13.37 0.35
C ILE A 9 3.58 -12.36 1.50
N LEU A 10 4.06 -12.74 2.68
CA LEU A 10 4.19 -11.85 3.82
C LEU A 10 5.17 -10.78 3.36
N GLU A 11 4.68 -9.60 2.99
CA GLU A 11 5.55 -8.46 2.75
C GLU A 11 6.08 -7.97 4.09
N ILE A 12 7.16 -8.60 4.52
CA ILE A 12 7.95 -8.15 5.66
C ILE A 12 8.66 -6.89 5.20
N ILE A 13 8.08 -5.73 5.52
CA ILE A 13 8.79 -4.46 5.51
C ILE A 13 9.76 -4.52 6.68
N THR A 14 11.01 -4.87 6.40
CA THR A 14 12.09 -5.17 7.36
C THR A 14 12.57 -3.98 8.20
N ASN A 15 11.85 -2.86 8.19
CA ASN A 15 12.15 -1.67 8.99
C ASN A 15 10.96 -1.21 9.88
N TRP A 16 10.04 -2.12 10.21
CA TRP A 16 8.95 -1.85 11.16
C TRP A 16 9.23 -2.40 12.56
N PRO A 17 8.80 -1.74 13.66
CA PRO A 17 8.95 -2.28 15.00
C PRO A 17 7.87 -3.34 15.25
N GLU A 18 8.17 -4.58 14.92
CA GLU A 18 7.50 -5.69 15.61
C GLU A 18 8.32 -6.02 16.87
N GLY A 19 7.81 -5.60 18.04
CA GLY A 19 8.20 -6.25 19.30
C GLY A 19 9.27 -5.59 20.18
N GLU A 20 9.60 -4.30 20.03
CA GLU A 20 10.32 -3.60 21.10
C GLU A 20 9.36 -2.79 21.96
N ASN A 21 9.19 -3.20 23.22
CA ASN A 21 8.70 -2.34 24.29
C ASN A 21 9.59 -1.09 24.32
N PHE A 22 9.15 -0.03 23.65
CA PHE A 22 9.61 1.30 23.99
C PHE A 22 9.21 1.50 25.45
N GLY A 23 10.16 1.41 26.36
CA GLY A 23 9.93 1.66 27.78
C GLY A 23 9.34 3.06 27.92
N LEU A 24 8.02 3.13 28.09
CA LEU A 24 7.29 4.35 28.37
C LEU A 24 7.42 4.61 29.87
N THR A 25 7.88 5.80 30.25
CA THR A 25 7.45 6.40 31.50
C THR A 25 6.25 7.30 31.20
N ASP A 26 5.23 7.25 32.05
CA ASP A 26 3.95 7.92 31.87
C ASP A 26 4.08 9.46 31.71
N GLU A 27 5.20 10.03 32.16
CA GLU A 27 5.48 11.48 32.13
C GLU A 27 5.89 12.01 30.74
N GLU A 28 6.41 11.16 29.83
CA GLU A 28 6.82 11.60 28.48
C GLU A 28 5.64 11.68 27.48
N GLN A 29 4.42 11.32 27.92
CA GLN A 29 3.20 11.37 27.10
C GLN A 29 2.50 12.74 27.08
N GLU A 30 2.86 13.67 27.98
CA GLU A 30 1.92 14.75 28.35
C GLU A 30 2.13 16.12 27.69
N GLN A 31 3.20 16.39 26.93
CA GLN A 31 3.42 17.74 26.35
C GLN A 31 3.97 17.72 24.93
N VAL A 32 3.11 17.45 23.96
CA VAL A 32 3.48 17.45 22.55
C VAL A 32 2.28 17.95 21.74
N THR A 33 2.45 18.98 20.91
CA THR A 33 1.45 19.47 19.94
C THR A 33 0.95 18.31 19.06
N ARG A 34 -0.18 17.72 19.46
CA ARG A 34 -0.73 16.43 19.03
C ARG A 34 -1.85 16.69 18.02
N ALA A 35 -1.93 15.94 16.91
CA ALA A 35 -3.21 15.86 16.19
C ALA A 35 -4.21 15.23 17.17
N GLU A 36 -5.23 15.99 17.58
CA GLU A 36 -6.14 15.54 18.62
C GLU A 36 -6.88 14.27 18.19
N GLU A 37 -7.21 13.41 19.15
CA GLU A 37 -8.07 12.27 18.87
C GLU A 37 -9.45 12.77 18.43
N ALA A 38 -9.91 12.34 17.26
CA ALA A 38 -11.25 12.68 16.80
C ALA A 38 -12.30 11.90 17.63
N PRO A 39 -13.42 12.54 18.00
CA PRO A 39 -14.51 11.83 18.64
C PRO A 39 -15.10 10.80 17.67
N PRO A 40 -15.83 9.79 18.19
CA PRO A 40 -16.63 8.92 17.36
C PRO A 40 -17.51 9.72 16.37
N TYR A 41 -17.64 9.25 15.12
CA TYR A 41 -18.35 10.01 14.08
C TYR A 41 -19.77 10.43 14.49
N ASN A 42 -20.50 9.54 15.16
CA ASN A 42 -21.86 9.79 15.65
C ASN A 42 -21.95 10.78 16.83
N GLN A 43 -20.81 11.23 17.35
CA GLN A 43 -20.70 12.23 18.42
C GLN A 43 -20.19 13.58 17.89
N LEU A 44 -19.91 13.70 16.59
CA LEU A 44 -19.58 14.98 15.99
C LEU A 44 -20.78 15.93 16.03
N PRO A 45 -20.55 17.24 16.26
CA PRO A 45 -21.58 18.25 16.03
C PRO A 45 -22.09 18.18 14.59
N ALA A 46 -23.40 18.31 14.40
CA ALA A 46 -24.05 18.13 13.10
C ALA A 46 -23.44 19.06 12.04
N GLU A 47 -23.11 20.30 12.43
CA GLU A 47 -22.47 21.33 11.64
C GLU A 47 -20.99 21.06 11.32
N GLU A 48 -20.39 20.03 11.89
CA GLU A 48 -19.00 19.63 11.61
C GLU A 48 -18.90 18.28 10.91
N THR A 49 -20.00 17.52 10.80
CA THR A 49 -20.01 16.19 10.16
C THR A 49 -19.54 16.23 8.70
N HIS A 50 -19.76 17.34 7.98
CA HIS A 50 -19.32 17.47 6.59
C HIS A 50 -17.81 17.65 6.43
N TYR A 51 -17.07 17.87 7.53
CA TYR A 51 -15.60 17.87 7.58
C TYR A 51 -15.01 16.49 7.90
N ALA A 52 -15.84 15.45 8.04
CA ALA A 52 -15.40 14.10 8.32
C ALA A 52 -15.17 13.30 7.03
N LEU A 53 -13.99 12.68 6.94
CA LEU A 53 -13.60 11.83 5.83
C LEU A 53 -13.05 10.50 6.35
N PHE A 54 -13.48 9.41 5.71
CA PHE A 54 -12.96 8.06 5.95
C PHE A 54 -11.97 7.72 4.85
N THR A 55 -10.84 7.11 5.21
CA THR A 55 -9.74 6.82 4.29
C THR A 55 -9.32 5.37 4.38
N ASP A 56 -9.02 4.77 3.23
CA ASP A 56 -8.51 3.40 3.11
C ASP A 56 -7.63 3.28 1.85
N GLY A 57 -6.65 2.39 1.91
CA GLY A 57 -5.71 2.12 0.84
C GLY A 57 -5.54 0.62 0.59
N SER A 58 -5.85 0.18 -0.63
CA SER A 58 -5.62 -1.20 -1.04
C SER A 58 -4.50 -1.32 -2.07
N CYS A 59 -3.91 -2.50 -2.13
CA CYS A 59 -2.91 -2.85 -3.12
C CYS A 59 -3.15 -4.26 -3.64
N ARG A 60 -2.94 -4.46 -4.93
CA ARG A 60 -3.09 -5.75 -5.59
C ARG A 60 -2.17 -5.86 -6.80
N ILE A 61 -1.68 -7.06 -7.06
CA ILE A 61 -0.99 -7.37 -8.31
C ILE A 61 -2.05 -7.60 -9.39
N VAL A 62 -1.97 -6.84 -10.48
CA VAL A 62 -2.85 -6.93 -11.66
C VAL A 62 -1.96 -7.17 -12.88
N GLY A 63 -2.08 -8.36 -13.48
CA GLY A 63 -1.11 -8.82 -14.48
C GLY A 63 0.30 -8.94 -13.88
N MET A 64 1.28 -8.24 -14.47
CA MET A 64 2.67 -8.21 -13.99
C MET A 64 2.97 -6.99 -13.10
N ASN A 65 2.01 -6.07 -12.92
CA ASN A 65 2.22 -4.82 -12.23
C ASN A 65 1.56 -4.83 -10.86
N ARG A 66 2.29 -4.36 -9.85
CA ARG A 66 1.70 -4.03 -8.56
C ARG A 66 0.93 -2.71 -8.70
N LYS A 67 -0.36 -2.71 -8.40
CA LYS A 67 -1.20 -1.52 -8.40
C LYS A 67 -1.66 -1.20 -6.99
N TRP A 68 -1.81 0.07 -6.70
CA TRP A 68 -2.39 0.56 -5.46
C TRP A 68 -3.54 1.50 -5.78
N LYS A 69 -4.51 1.55 -4.87
CA LYS A 69 -5.67 2.43 -4.95
C LYS A 69 -5.96 2.97 -3.56
N ALA A 70 -6.07 4.28 -3.48
CA ALA A 70 -6.37 5.02 -2.28
C ALA A 70 -7.74 5.67 -2.44
N ALA A 71 -8.59 5.58 -1.43
CA ALA A 71 -9.92 6.14 -1.48
C ALA A 71 -10.25 6.97 -0.25
N VAL A 72 -11.14 7.93 -0.45
CA VAL A 72 -11.71 8.79 0.56
C VAL A 72 -13.23 8.75 0.42
N TRP A 73 -13.94 8.49 1.52
CA TRP A 73 -15.39 8.50 1.60
C TRP A 73 -15.88 9.66 2.46
N SER A 74 -16.82 10.46 1.92
CA SER A 74 -17.55 11.48 2.67
C SER A 74 -18.94 10.95 3.06
N PRO A 75 -19.22 10.70 4.35
CA PRO A 75 -20.52 10.20 4.78
C PRO A 75 -21.68 11.16 4.49
N THR A 76 -21.46 12.46 4.70
CA THR A 76 -22.49 13.49 4.48
C THR A 76 -22.82 13.69 3.01
N ARG A 77 -21.81 13.65 2.13
CA ARG A 77 -22.01 13.79 0.68
C ARG A 77 -22.41 12.47 0.01
N GLN A 78 -22.17 11.34 0.67
CA GLN A 78 -22.30 9.98 0.11
C GLN A 78 -21.53 9.79 -1.19
N VAL A 79 -20.32 10.37 -1.25
CA VAL A 79 -19.43 10.31 -2.42
C VAL A 79 -18.08 9.75 -2.00
N ALA A 80 -17.52 8.89 -2.85
CA ALA A 80 -16.13 8.45 -2.78
C ALA A 80 -15.29 9.17 -3.83
N GLU A 81 -14.11 9.63 -3.45
CA GLU A 81 -13.04 10.02 -4.37
C GLU A 81 -11.91 8.99 -4.25
N ALA A 82 -11.27 8.63 -5.36
CA ALA A 82 -10.19 7.65 -5.34
C ALA A 82 -9.09 8.03 -6.34
N THR A 83 -7.87 7.62 -6.02
CA THR A 83 -6.70 7.75 -6.88
C THR A 83 -5.94 6.42 -6.91
N GLU A 84 -5.26 6.14 -8.00
CA GLU A 84 -4.57 4.88 -8.23
C GLU A 84 -3.19 5.10 -8.85
N GLY A 85 -2.32 4.12 -8.70
CA GLY A 85 -1.00 4.13 -9.30
C GLY A 85 -0.35 2.75 -9.30
N GLU A 86 0.88 2.70 -9.80
CA GLU A 86 1.67 1.46 -9.90
C GLU A 86 2.84 1.45 -8.91
N GLY A 87 3.42 0.27 -8.66
CA GLY A 87 4.65 0.07 -7.90
C GLY A 87 4.56 0.24 -6.37
N GLY A 88 3.42 0.66 -5.84
CA GLY A 88 3.20 0.97 -4.42
C GLY A 88 2.64 -0.16 -3.57
N SER A 89 2.82 -0.09 -2.25
CA SER A 89 2.25 -1.01 -1.25
C SER A 89 0.87 -0.58 -0.76
N SER A 90 0.17 -1.45 -0.02
CA SER A 90 -1.09 -1.07 0.65
C SER A 90 -0.85 0.06 1.65
N GLN A 91 0.25 0.00 2.41
CA GLN A 91 0.64 1.08 3.30
C GLN A 91 0.89 2.41 2.56
N LEU A 92 1.49 2.37 1.36
CA LEU A 92 1.63 3.59 0.55
C LEU A 92 0.26 4.11 0.10
N ALA A 93 -0.65 3.21 -0.26
CA ALA A 93 -2.03 3.55 -0.59
C ALA A 93 -2.73 4.25 0.59
N GLU A 94 -2.50 3.81 1.83
CA GLU A 94 -3.01 4.49 3.02
C GLU A 94 -2.51 5.94 3.11
N LEU A 95 -1.20 6.17 2.92
CA LEU A 95 -0.64 7.54 2.92
C LEU A 95 -1.26 8.38 1.79
N LYS A 96 -1.42 7.79 0.60
CA LYS A 96 -2.06 8.45 -0.54
C LYS A 96 -3.53 8.79 -0.25
N ALA A 97 -4.22 7.98 0.55
CA ALA A 97 -5.60 8.26 0.97
C ALA A 97 -5.65 9.46 1.93
N VAL A 98 -4.68 9.57 2.84
CA VAL A 98 -4.53 10.76 3.70
C VAL A 98 -4.22 12.01 2.88
N GLN A 99 -3.28 11.93 1.93
CA GLN A 99 -2.95 13.03 1.03
C GLN A 99 -4.19 13.49 0.24
N LEU A 100 -4.98 12.53 -0.28
CA LEU A 100 -6.22 12.82 -0.98
C LEU A 100 -7.27 13.50 -0.07
N ALA A 101 -7.39 13.07 1.20
CA ALA A 101 -8.29 13.70 2.15
C ALA A 101 -7.88 15.15 2.47
N LEU A 102 -6.58 15.41 2.58
CA LEU A 102 -6.03 16.76 2.74
C LEU A 102 -6.26 17.62 1.50
N ASP A 103 -6.05 17.07 0.30
CA ASP A 103 -6.33 17.76 -0.97
C ASP A 103 -7.81 18.20 -1.05
N ILE A 104 -8.74 17.32 -0.65
CA ILE A 104 -10.18 17.63 -0.61
C ILE A 104 -10.44 18.78 0.37
N ALA A 105 -9.92 18.69 1.60
CA ALA A 105 -10.15 19.70 2.62
C ALA A 105 -9.56 21.08 2.22
N GLU A 106 -8.36 21.09 1.62
CA GLU A 106 -7.72 22.31 1.11
C GLU A 106 -8.48 22.92 -0.08
N ARG A 107 -8.88 22.09 -1.06
CA ARG A 107 -9.67 22.51 -2.23
C ARG A 107 -11.00 23.13 -1.84
N GLU A 108 -11.61 22.62 -0.78
CA GLU A 108 -12.91 23.06 -0.27
C GLU A 108 -12.78 24.19 0.77
N GLY A 109 -11.56 24.60 1.12
CA GLY A 109 -11.31 25.67 2.09
C GLY A 109 -11.80 25.34 3.51
N TRP A 110 -11.73 24.07 3.92
CA TRP A 110 -12.23 23.64 5.22
C TRP A 110 -11.39 24.21 6.37
N PRO A 111 -12.02 24.60 7.50
CA PRO A 111 -11.32 25.11 8.67
C PRO A 111 -10.68 24.01 9.52
N ARG A 112 -11.07 22.73 9.32
CA ARG A 112 -10.53 21.55 9.99
C ARG A 112 -10.90 20.27 9.22
N LEU A 113 -10.24 19.17 9.55
CA LEU A 113 -10.53 17.84 9.01
C LEU A 113 -10.65 16.81 10.14
N TYR A 114 -11.71 16.01 10.12
CA TYR A 114 -11.84 14.81 10.95
C TYR A 114 -11.54 13.58 10.09
N LEU A 115 -10.41 12.94 10.35
CA LEU A 115 -9.90 11.82 9.59
C LEU A 115 -10.17 10.50 10.32
N TYR A 116 -10.87 9.59 9.66
CA TYR A 116 -11.16 8.24 10.14
C TYR A 116 -10.41 7.23 9.26
N THR A 117 -9.58 6.39 9.86
CA THR A 117 -8.76 5.39 9.14
C THR A 117 -8.70 4.12 9.96
N ASP A 118 -8.61 2.95 9.32
CA ASP A 118 -8.31 1.68 9.97
C ASP A 118 -6.80 1.31 9.91
N SER A 119 -5.98 2.22 9.39
CA SER A 119 -4.53 2.08 9.39
C SER A 119 -3.93 2.59 10.71
N TRP A 120 -3.50 1.65 11.56
CA TRP A 120 -2.74 1.96 12.78
C TRP A 120 -1.48 2.78 12.50
N MET A 121 -0.82 2.57 11.36
CA MET A 121 0.35 3.35 10.97
C MET A 121 -0.01 4.84 10.82
N VAL A 122 -1.09 5.14 10.09
CA VAL A 122 -1.57 6.51 9.89
C VAL A 122 -1.97 7.13 11.22
N GLY A 123 -2.77 6.42 12.03
CA GLY A 123 -3.18 6.88 13.36
C GLY A 123 -1.97 7.26 14.23
N ASN A 124 -1.03 6.33 14.42
CA ASN A 124 0.16 6.56 15.24
C ASN A 124 1.07 7.66 14.68
N ALA A 125 1.20 7.76 13.36
CA ALA A 125 1.99 8.81 12.74
C ALA A 125 1.44 10.20 13.08
N LEU A 126 0.13 10.39 12.86
CA LEU A 126 -0.55 11.66 13.10
C LEU A 126 -0.67 11.99 14.59
N TRP A 127 -0.82 11.00 15.46
CA TRP A 127 -0.85 11.23 16.91
C TRP A 127 0.51 11.60 17.53
N GLY A 128 1.64 11.32 16.87
CA GLY A 128 2.91 11.76 17.44
C GLY A 128 4.21 11.42 16.69
N TRP A 129 4.23 10.44 15.79
CA TRP A 129 5.51 10.12 15.12
C TRP A 129 5.98 11.23 14.19
N LEU A 130 5.09 11.98 13.55
CA LEU A 130 5.49 13.07 12.65
C LEU A 130 6.40 14.09 13.33
N LYS A 131 6.08 14.49 14.56
CA LYS A 131 6.92 15.43 15.32
C LYS A 131 8.28 14.81 15.64
N ARG A 132 8.29 13.57 16.15
CA ARG A 132 9.54 12.85 16.49
C ARG A 132 10.42 12.66 15.26
N TRP A 133 9.84 12.31 14.11
CA TRP A 133 10.57 12.20 12.86
C TRP A 133 11.10 13.55 12.40
N LYS A 134 10.32 14.63 12.50
CA LYS A 134 10.78 15.99 12.17
C LYS A 134 11.99 16.39 13.02
N GLU A 135 11.96 16.13 14.33
CA GLU A 135 13.08 16.39 15.25
C GLU A 135 14.31 15.52 14.96
N ALA A 136 14.10 14.28 14.53
CA ALA A 136 15.15 13.36 14.09
C ALA A 136 15.58 13.59 12.61
N ASN A 137 15.25 14.73 12.01
CA ASN A 137 15.53 15.07 10.61
C ASN A 137 15.08 13.97 9.61
N TRP A 138 13.92 13.38 9.88
CA TRP A 138 13.30 12.31 9.11
C TRP A 138 14.16 11.05 8.98
N GLN A 139 14.98 10.76 9.99
CA GLN A 139 15.85 9.59 10.04
C GLN A 139 15.59 8.72 11.28
N ARG A 140 15.85 7.42 11.12
CA ARG A 140 15.87 6.42 12.20
C ARG A 140 17.10 5.54 12.02
N GLY A 141 17.96 5.46 13.04
CA GLY A 141 19.19 4.66 13.00
C GLY A 141 20.13 5.07 11.85
N GLY A 142 20.18 6.36 11.51
CA GLY A 142 20.99 6.90 10.41
C GLY A 142 20.44 6.63 9.00
N LYS A 143 19.26 6.04 8.87
CA LYS A 143 18.57 5.83 7.58
C LYS A 143 17.31 6.71 7.49
N PRO A 144 16.92 7.18 6.30
CA PRO A 144 15.64 7.86 6.12
C PRO A 144 14.46 7.00 6.58
N VAL A 145 13.44 7.64 7.16
CA VAL A 145 12.15 7.00 7.45
C VAL A 145 11.52 6.54 6.12
N TRP A 146 10.82 5.41 6.13
CA TRP A 146 10.10 4.94 4.95
C TRP A 146 9.03 5.95 4.53
N ALA A 147 8.89 6.21 3.22
CA ALA A 147 8.01 7.25 2.66
C ALA A 147 8.22 8.63 3.30
N ALA A 148 9.48 9.00 3.61
CA ALA A 148 9.80 10.26 4.26
C ALA A 148 9.28 11.49 3.51
N GLU A 149 9.25 11.46 2.17
CA GLU A 149 8.75 12.60 1.37
C GLU A 149 7.23 12.75 1.51
N GLU A 150 6.48 11.64 1.49
CA GLU A 150 5.04 11.63 1.74
C GLU A 150 4.72 12.10 3.17
N TRP A 151 5.48 11.63 4.18
CA TRP A 151 5.26 12.07 5.55
C TRP A 151 5.63 13.54 5.78
N LYS A 152 6.65 14.07 5.08
CA LYS A 152 6.98 15.49 5.11
C LYS A 152 5.87 16.35 4.52
N ASP A 153 5.29 15.92 3.39
CA ASP A 153 4.14 16.57 2.78
C ASP A 153 2.95 16.59 3.76
N ILE A 154 2.57 15.43 4.30
CA ILE A 154 1.49 15.31 5.28
C ILE A 154 1.76 16.22 6.49
N ALA A 155 2.97 16.16 7.08
CA ALA A 155 3.34 16.99 8.23
C ALA A 155 3.22 18.49 7.94
N THR A 156 3.63 18.93 6.74
CA THR A 156 3.53 20.34 6.33
C THR A 156 2.07 20.79 6.22
N ARG A 157 1.19 19.91 5.75
CA ARG A 157 -0.25 20.22 5.57
C ARG A 157 -1.01 20.20 6.89
N VAL A 158 -0.75 19.24 7.77
CA VAL A 158 -1.40 19.18 9.10
C VAL A 158 -0.95 20.33 10.03
N GLU A 159 0.18 20.98 9.75
CA GLU A 159 0.57 22.23 10.42
C GLU A 159 -0.29 23.44 10.00
N ARG A 160 -0.92 23.38 8.82
CA ARG A 160 -1.75 24.46 8.26
C ARG A 160 -3.24 24.23 8.48
N LEU A 161 -3.67 22.98 8.41
CA LEU A 161 -5.05 22.55 8.59
C LEU A 161 -5.16 21.73 9.88
N PRO A 162 -5.95 22.15 10.89
CA PRO A 162 -6.20 21.34 12.07
C PRO A 162 -6.83 19.99 11.67
N VAL A 163 -6.10 18.90 11.92
CA VAL A 163 -6.57 17.53 11.67
C VAL A 163 -6.79 16.82 13.01
N LYS A 164 -7.97 16.22 13.16
CA LYS A 164 -8.28 15.30 14.25
C LYS A 164 -8.40 13.90 13.69
N VAL A 165 -7.76 12.92 14.33
CA VAL A 165 -7.61 11.57 13.77
C VAL A 165 -8.21 10.54 14.70
N ARG A 166 -8.96 9.59 14.14
CA ARG A 166 -9.49 8.43 14.84
C ARG A 166 -9.18 7.16 14.07
N HIS A 167 -8.62 6.19 14.78
CA HIS A 167 -8.50 4.84 14.27
C HIS A 167 -9.84 4.10 14.41
N VAL A 168 -10.33 3.49 13.34
CA VAL A 168 -11.54 2.64 13.31
C VAL A 168 -11.11 1.18 13.20
N ASP A 169 -11.63 0.31 14.06
CA ASP A 169 -11.26 -1.10 14.02
C ASP A 169 -11.92 -1.81 12.81
N ALA A 170 -11.10 -2.30 11.88
CA ALA A 170 -11.60 -3.01 10.70
C ALA A 170 -12.30 -4.35 11.05
N HIS A 171 -12.03 -4.95 12.21
CA HIS A 171 -12.40 -6.35 12.52
C HIS A 171 -13.55 -6.49 13.53
N ILE A 172 -14.61 -5.66 13.41
CA ILE A 172 -15.79 -5.80 14.28
C ILE A 172 -16.86 -6.73 13.66
N PRO A 173 -17.37 -7.72 14.42
CA PRO A 173 -18.49 -8.57 13.98
C PRO A 173 -19.69 -7.74 13.54
N LYS A 174 -20.37 -8.15 12.46
CA LYS A 174 -21.53 -7.41 11.90
C LYS A 174 -22.62 -7.06 12.93
N SER A 175 -22.78 -7.87 13.97
CA SER A 175 -23.74 -7.65 15.07
C SER A 175 -23.40 -6.44 15.96
N ARG A 176 -22.16 -5.94 15.92
CA ARG A 176 -21.68 -4.77 16.68
C ARG A 176 -21.28 -3.60 15.79
N ALA A 177 -21.60 -3.64 14.49
CA ALA A 177 -21.20 -2.60 13.55
C ALA A 177 -21.93 -1.28 13.85
N ASN A 178 -21.17 -0.29 14.35
CA ASN A 178 -21.63 1.09 14.50
C ASN A 178 -21.59 1.83 13.15
N GLU A 179 -21.93 3.12 13.14
CA GLU A 179 -21.92 3.96 11.94
C GLU A 179 -20.53 4.09 11.31
N GLU A 180 -19.47 4.18 12.12
CA GLU A 180 -18.08 4.24 11.65
C GLU A 180 -17.71 2.99 10.85
N HIS A 181 -18.13 1.80 11.30
CA HIS A 181 -17.87 0.56 10.56
C HIS A 181 -18.64 0.49 9.24
N ARG A 182 -19.80 1.15 9.16
CA ARG A 182 -20.55 1.23 7.89
C ARG A 182 -19.82 2.14 6.91
N ASN A 183 -19.34 3.29 7.38
CA ASN A 183 -18.55 4.22 6.57
C ASN A 183 -17.18 3.61 6.19
N ASN A 184 -16.52 2.89 7.11
CA ASN A 184 -15.27 2.18 6.81
C ASN A 184 -15.46 1.16 5.69
N LYS A 185 -16.58 0.43 5.69
CA LYS A 185 -16.90 -0.51 4.60
C LYS A 185 -17.14 0.18 3.26
N GLN A 186 -17.65 1.41 3.25
CA GLN A 186 -17.82 2.15 2.00
C GLN A 186 -16.46 2.53 1.41
N VAL A 187 -15.53 2.98 2.26
CA VAL A 187 -14.19 3.33 1.80
C VAL A 187 -13.36 2.10 1.42
N ASP A 188 -13.47 0.97 2.13
CA ASP A 188 -12.86 -0.33 1.73
C ASP A 188 -13.36 -0.76 0.35
N TRP A 189 -14.67 -0.66 0.13
CA TRP A 189 -15.24 -0.95 -1.18
C TRP A 189 -14.73 0.01 -2.27
N ALA A 190 -14.61 1.30 -1.96
CA ALA A 190 -14.08 2.30 -2.88
C ALA A 190 -12.57 2.10 -3.16
N ALA A 191 -11.79 1.69 -2.17
CA ALA A 191 -10.36 1.43 -2.27
C ALA A 191 -10.07 0.11 -3.00
N LYS A 192 -11.06 -0.77 -3.15
CA LYS A 192 -10.89 -2.06 -3.80
C LYS A 192 -10.47 -1.93 -5.26
N ILE A 193 -9.40 -2.63 -5.62
CA ILE A 193 -8.95 -2.80 -7.00
C ILE A 193 -9.73 -3.97 -7.62
N GLU A 194 -10.52 -3.67 -8.64
CA GLU A 194 -11.19 -4.70 -9.43
C GLU A 194 -10.17 -5.45 -10.28
N VAL A 195 -10.29 -6.77 -10.27
CA VAL A 195 -9.47 -7.67 -11.07
C VAL A 195 -10.39 -8.30 -12.09
N SER A 196 -10.16 -8.00 -13.36
CA SER A 196 -10.95 -8.55 -14.46
C SER A 196 -10.79 -10.08 -14.50
N LYS A 197 -11.75 -10.83 -15.04
CA LYS A 197 -11.62 -12.29 -15.20
C LYS A 197 -10.39 -12.69 -16.05
N ILE A 198 -9.85 -11.79 -16.86
CA ILE A 198 -8.62 -11.98 -17.65
C ILE A 198 -7.36 -12.00 -16.76
N ASP A 199 -7.44 -11.42 -15.56
CA ASP A 199 -6.37 -11.44 -14.57
C ASP A 199 -6.44 -12.64 -13.61
N LEU A 200 -7.50 -13.46 -13.70
CA LEU A 200 -7.58 -14.75 -13.01
C LEU A 200 -6.71 -15.83 -13.66
N ASP A 201 -6.07 -15.55 -14.79
CA ASP A 201 -5.03 -16.38 -15.43
C ASP A 201 -3.70 -16.31 -14.66
N TRP A 202 -3.78 -16.37 -13.32
CA TRP A 202 -2.66 -16.20 -12.40
C TRP A 202 -1.70 -17.38 -12.44
N GLU A 203 -2.19 -18.59 -12.69
CA GLU A 203 -1.33 -19.78 -12.83
C GLU A 203 -0.45 -19.66 -14.07
N HIS A 204 -1.01 -19.26 -15.22
CA HIS A 204 -0.26 -19.10 -16.46
C HIS A 204 0.68 -17.86 -16.42
N LYS A 205 0.19 -16.71 -15.91
CA LYS A 205 1.04 -15.51 -15.75
C LYS A 205 2.13 -15.67 -14.69
N GLY A 206 1.84 -16.39 -13.60
CA GLY A 206 2.82 -16.73 -12.56
C GLY A 206 3.90 -17.68 -13.07
N GLU A 207 3.52 -18.66 -13.89
CA GLU A 207 4.47 -19.55 -14.56
C GLU A 207 5.35 -18.81 -15.58
N LEU A 208 4.78 -17.90 -16.38
CA LEU A 208 5.55 -17.03 -17.29
C LEU A 208 6.54 -16.12 -16.53
N PHE A 209 6.15 -15.62 -15.36
CA PHE A 209 7.04 -14.84 -14.50
C PHE A 209 8.24 -15.67 -14.03
N LEU A 210 7.97 -16.87 -13.49
CA LEU A 210 9.01 -17.79 -13.03
C LEU A 210 9.89 -18.27 -14.21
N ALA A 211 9.32 -18.46 -15.39
CA ALA A 211 10.04 -18.78 -16.61
C ALA A 211 10.96 -17.63 -17.09
N ARG A 212 10.51 -16.38 -17.03
CA ARG A 212 11.35 -15.20 -17.32
C ARG A 212 12.49 -15.08 -16.32
N TRP A 213 12.20 -15.24 -15.04
CA TRP A 213 13.22 -15.23 -13.99
C TRP A 213 14.27 -16.34 -14.20
N ALA A 214 13.83 -17.57 -14.50
CA ALA A 214 14.75 -18.67 -14.78
C ALA A 214 15.57 -18.45 -16.06
N HIS A 215 14.97 -17.84 -17.08
CA HIS A 215 15.65 -17.54 -18.34
C HIS A 215 16.76 -16.50 -18.15
N ASP A 216 16.47 -15.42 -17.43
CA ASP A 216 17.44 -14.37 -17.10
C ASP A 216 18.55 -14.91 -16.19
N GLY A 217 18.19 -15.71 -15.18
CA GLY A 217 19.14 -16.39 -14.27
C GLY A 217 20.04 -17.40 -14.98
N SER A 218 19.55 -18.03 -16.06
CA SER A 218 20.35 -18.91 -16.93
C SER A 218 21.28 -18.16 -17.89
N GLY A 219 21.25 -16.83 -17.91
CA GLY A 219 22.09 -16.00 -18.78
C GLY A 219 21.63 -16.00 -20.24
N HIS A 220 20.32 -15.99 -20.48
CA HIS A 220 19.72 -16.01 -21.82
C HIS A 220 20.15 -17.21 -22.69
N GLN A 221 20.44 -18.34 -22.05
CA GLN A 221 20.80 -19.58 -22.72
C GLN A 221 19.55 -20.29 -23.30
N ALA A 222 19.78 -21.35 -24.08
CA ALA A 222 18.71 -22.11 -24.71
C ALA A 222 17.80 -22.81 -23.68
N ARG A 223 16.64 -23.28 -24.15
CA ARG A 223 15.57 -23.90 -23.35
C ARG A 223 16.07 -24.88 -22.28
N ASP A 224 17.00 -25.75 -22.62
CA ASP A 224 17.50 -26.79 -21.71
C ASP A 224 18.28 -26.21 -20.51
N ALA A 225 19.00 -25.10 -20.72
CA ALA A 225 19.71 -24.41 -19.64
C ALA A 225 18.73 -23.70 -18.70
N THR A 226 17.68 -23.07 -19.25
CA THR A 226 16.60 -22.45 -18.47
C THR A 226 15.82 -23.50 -17.68
N CYS A 227 15.48 -24.66 -18.27
CA CYS A 227 14.86 -25.78 -17.56
C CYS A 227 15.73 -26.31 -16.41
N LYS A 228 17.03 -26.48 -16.66
CA LYS A 228 17.97 -26.96 -15.66
C LYS A 228 18.05 -25.99 -14.49
N TRP A 229 18.21 -24.70 -14.78
CA TRP A 229 18.30 -23.65 -13.76
C TRP A 229 17.04 -23.58 -12.89
N ALA A 230 15.85 -23.65 -13.50
CA ALA A 230 14.59 -23.67 -12.76
C ALA A 230 14.49 -24.87 -11.80
N ARG A 231 14.87 -26.07 -12.25
CA ARG A 231 14.91 -27.27 -11.41
C ARG A 231 15.90 -27.16 -10.26
N ASP A 232 17.07 -26.57 -10.52
CA ASP A 232 18.09 -26.34 -9.49
C ASP A 232 17.58 -25.36 -8.41
N GLN A 233 16.59 -24.52 -8.71
CA GLN A 233 15.88 -23.63 -7.77
C GLN A 233 14.58 -24.23 -7.22
N GLY A 234 14.27 -25.49 -7.52
CA GLY A 234 13.05 -26.17 -7.04
C GLY A 234 11.75 -25.70 -7.69
N VAL A 235 11.83 -25.03 -8.85
CA VAL A 235 10.68 -24.54 -9.60
C VAL A 235 10.42 -25.46 -10.79
N ASP A 236 9.21 -26.01 -10.88
CA ASP A 236 8.78 -26.76 -12.06
C ASP A 236 8.06 -25.83 -13.04
N LEU A 237 8.46 -25.89 -14.31
CA LEU A 237 7.98 -25.02 -15.37
C LEU A 237 7.67 -25.84 -16.62
N THR A 238 6.56 -25.52 -17.28
CA THR A 238 6.22 -26.09 -18.57
C THR A 238 7.18 -25.62 -19.66
N LEU A 239 7.39 -26.51 -20.63
CA LEU A 239 8.22 -26.19 -21.80
C LEU A 239 7.62 -25.08 -22.65
N ASP A 240 6.30 -24.93 -22.64
CA ASP A 240 5.58 -23.90 -23.39
C ASP A 240 5.86 -22.51 -22.82
N SER A 241 5.75 -22.34 -21.50
CA SER A 241 6.05 -21.08 -20.81
C SER A 241 7.52 -20.65 -20.99
N ILE A 242 8.47 -21.60 -20.94
CA ILE A 242 9.89 -21.32 -21.23
C ILE A 242 10.09 -20.94 -22.70
N SER A 243 9.44 -21.65 -23.63
CA SER A 243 9.59 -21.38 -25.07
C SER A 243 9.03 -20.02 -25.45
N GLN A 244 7.90 -19.63 -24.85
CA GLN A 244 7.28 -18.32 -25.02
C GLN A 244 8.22 -17.20 -24.53
N VAL A 245 8.76 -17.33 -23.32
CA VAL A 245 9.68 -16.36 -22.74
C VAL A 245 10.95 -16.16 -23.56
N ILE A 246 11.52 -17.24 -24.10
CA ILE A 246 12.72 -17.19 -24.97
C ILE A 246 12.38 -16.53 -26.31
N HIS A 247 11.21 -16.84 -26.87
CA HIS A 247 10.74 -16.24 -28.11
C HIS A 247 10.58 -14.72 -27.96
N ASP A 248 10.00 -14.28 -26.84
CA ASP A 248 9.70 -12.87 -26.53
C ASP A 248 10.89 -12.15 -25.84
N CYS A 249 12.07 -12.75 -25.84
CA CYS A 249 13.26 -12.14 -25.24
C CYS A 249 14.00 -11.28 -26.28
N GLU A 250 13.97 -9.96 -26.09
CA GLU A 250 14.68 -8.99 -26.94
C GLU A 250 16.19 -9.23 -26.96
N THR A 251 16.79 -9.59 -25.82
CA THR A 251 18.22 -9.94 -25.73
C THR A 251 18.55 -11.14 -26.60
N CYS A 252 17.74 -12.21 -26.56
CA CYS A 252 17.92 -13.37 -27.44
C CYS A 252 17.73 -13.02 -28.92
N ALA A 253 16.76 -12.14 -29.24
CA ALA A 253 16.54 -11.65 -30.59
C ALA A 253 17.76 -10.88 -31.11
N ALA A 254 18.34 -9.99 -30.29
CA ALA A 254 19.55 -9.22 -30.61
C ALA A 254 20.77 -10.14 -30.81
N ILE A 255 20.96 -11.15 -29.95
CA ILE A 255 22.03 -12.16 -30.09
C ILE A 255 21.88 -12.95 -31.39
N LYS A 256 20.64 -13.34 -31.76
CA LYS A 256 20.37 -14.04 -33.02
C LYS A 256 20.71 -13.16 -34.23
N GLN A 257 20.31 -11.88 -34.22
CA GLN A 257 20.62 -10.93 -35.31
C GLN A 257 22.13 -10.69 -35.43
N ALA A 258 22.84 -10.49 -34.31
CA ALA A 258 24.30 -10.30 -34.30
C ALA A 258 25.08 -11.51 -34.84
N LYS A 259 24.55 -12.73 -34.69
CA LYS A 259 25.15 -13.94 -35.27
C LYS A 259 24.94 -14.08 -36.78
N TRP A 260 23.89 -13.45 -37.33
CA TRP A 260 23.59 -13.45 -38.77
C TRP A 260 24.39 -12.39 -39.54
N VAL A 261 24.88 -11.35 -38.87
CA VAL A 261 25.75 -10.32 -39.45
C VAL A 261 27.21 -10.64 -39.12
N LYS A 262 27.76 -11.70 -39.71
CA LYS A 262 29.24 -11.84 -39.75
C LYS A 262 29.78 -11.10 -40.99
N PRO A 263 30.88 -10.32 -40.89
CA PRO A 263 31.49 -9.68 -42.04
C PRO A 263 32.13 -10.74 -42.96
N LEU A 264 32.04 -10.49 -44.27
CA LEU A 264 32.79 -11.16 -45.34
C LEU A 264 34.30 -10.97 -45.16
#